data_AF-A0A261V2U7-F1
#
_entry.id   AF-A0A261V2U7-F1
#
_cell.length_a   1.000
_cell.length_b   1.000
_cell.length_c   1.000
_cell.angle_alpha   90.00
_cell.angle_beta   90.00
_cell.angle_gamma   90.00
#
_symmetry.space_group_name_H-M   'P 1'
#
loop_
_entity.id
_entity.type
_entity.pdbx_description
1 polymer ?
#
loop_
_entity_poly.entity_id
_entity_poly.type
_entity_poly.pdbx_seq_one_letter_code
_entity_poly.pdbx_strand_id
1 'polypeptide(L)'
;MKTKFAAWSLVLGALSTQAAWAAMSAQDEAKAAEAKAKAAWSTKVAAYQLCAAQDKVAEQYRARLKAAGKDAPEPVATPACSDPGPFAYVPAQPPQAREGSGAHSPAETASQPPSSPQPDNAGKPLAK
;
A
#
# COMPACT_ATOMS: atom_id res chain seq x y z
N MET A 1 -42.12 38.93 32.29
CA MET A 1 -41.02 39.80 31.81
C MET A 1 -39.87 38.86 31.45
N LYS A 2 -39.71 38.47 30.18
CA LYS A 2 -38.90 39.11 29.13
C LYS A 2 -37.39 38.84 29.27
N THR A 3 -36.96 37.69 28.75
CA THR A 3 -35.61 37.40 28.22
C THR A 3 -35.76 36.31 27.16
N LYS A 4 -36.47 36.58 26.07
CA LYS A 4 -35.90 36.92 24.75
C LYS A 4 -34.85 35.92 24.25
N PHE A 5 -35.36 34.91 23.54
CA PHE A 5 -34.69 34.26 22.43
C PHE A 5 -34.19 35.34 21.44
N ALA A 6 -32.91 35.65 21.51
CA ALA A 6 -32.14 36.41 20.53
C ALA A 6 -30.68 36.02 20.82
N ALA A 7 -29.88 35.43 19.93
CA ALA A 7 -29.91 35.49 18.50
C ALA A 7 -29.49 34.12 17.95
N TRP A 8 -30.44 33.44 17.34
CA TRP A 8 -30.18 32.56 16.22
C TRP A 8 -29.97 33.50 15.03
N SER A 9 -28.71 33.81 14.69
CA SER A 9 -28.23 34.26 13.38
C SER A 9 -26.88 34.97 13.52
N LEU A 10 -25.80 34.25 13.23
CA LEU A 10 -24.69 34.85 12.51
C LEU A 10 -24.29 33.86 11.41
N VAL A 11 -25.11 33.88 10.37
CA VAL A 11 -24.85 33.26 9.08
C VAL A 11 -23.89 34.16 8.31
N LEU A 12 -22.98 33.52 7.56
CA LEU A 12 -22.22 34.04 6.42
C LEU A 12 -21.06 35.01 6.71
N GLY A 13 -19.89 34.40 6.89
CA GLY A 13 -18.58 35.05 6.77
C GLY A 13 -17.46 34.05 6.40
N ALA A 14 -17.75 33.04 5.58
CA ALA A 14 -16.75 32.10 5.09
C ALA A 14 -17.01 31.78 3.61
N LEU A 15 -16.80 32.79 2.76
CA LEU A 15 -16.91 32.61 1.31
C LEU A 15 -15.72 33.27 0.59
N SER A 16 -14.48 32.92 0.96
CA SER A 16 -13.29 33.27 0.14
C SER A 16 -12.02 32.43 0.33
N THR A 17 -11.96 31.37 1.14
CA THR A 17 -10.69 30.63 1.39
C THR A 17 -10.73 29.12 1.13
N GLN A 18 -11.77 28.56 0.50
CA GLN A 18 -11.79 27.15 0.10
C GLN A 18 -10.59 26.76 -0.79
N ALA A 19 -10.09 27.68 -1.63
CA ALA A 19 -8.91 27.45 -2.45
C ALA A 19 -7.60 27.38 -1.63
N ALA A 20 -7.50 28.15 -0.54
CA ALA A 20 -6.32 28.14 0.33
C ALA A 20 -6.25 26.88 1.20
N TRP A 21 -7.40 26.35 1.65
CA TRP A 21 -7.45 25.09 2.38
C TRP A 21 -7.12 23.90 1.48
N ALA A 22 -7.72 23.84 0.29
CA ALA A 22 -7.47 22.76 -0.68
C ALA A 22 -6.00 22.74 -1.14
N ALA A 23 -5.39 23.92 -1.30
CA ALA A 23 -3.97 24.03 -1.64
C ALA A 23 -3.04 23.57 -0.50
N MET A 24 -3.39 23.84 0.76
CA MET A 24 -2.64 23.35 1.92
C MET A 24 -2.74 21.82 2.02
N SER A 25 -3.94 21.25 1.91
CA SER A 25 -4.13 19.79 1.98
C SER A 25 -3.42 19.04 0.85
N ALA A 26 -3.35 19.62 -0.35
CA ALA A 26 -2.62 19.01 -1.47
C ALA A 26 -1.10 18.99 -1.25
N GLN A 27 -0.54 20.00 -0.57
CA GLN A 27 0.87 20.02 -0.19
C GLN A 27 1.17 18.95 0.87
N ASP A 28 0.32 18.81 1.88
CA ASP A 28 0.46 17.79 2.92
C ASP A 28 0.36 16.37 2.35
N GLU A 29 -0.58 16.14 1.43
CA GLU A 29 -0.73 14.85 0.75
C GLU A 29 0.49 14.52 -0.13
N ALA A 30 1.03 15.50 -0.87
CA ALA A 30 2.24 15.32 -1.65
C ALA A 30 3.47 14.97 -0.77
N LYS A 31 3.58 15.58 0.42
CA LYS A 31 4.64 15.27 1.39
C LYS A 31 4.47 13.90 2.01
N ALA A 32 3.24 13.48 2.32
CA ALA A 32 2.96 12.13 2.79
C ALA A 32 3.30 11.07 1.73
N ALA A 33 2.98 11.33 0.46
CA ALA A 33 3.31 10.45 -0.65
C ALA A 33 4.84 10.32 -0.85
N GLU A 34 5.58 11.43 -0.78
CA GLU A 34 7.05 11.43 -0.83
C GLU A 34 7.65 10.65 0.36
N ALA A 35 7.12 10.83 1.58
CA ALA A 35 7.57 10.10 2.76
C ALA A 35 7.32 8.59 2.64
N LYS A 36 6.17 8.19 2.10
CA LYS A 36 5.86 6.78 1.81
C LYS A 36 6.81 6.20 0.75
N ALA A 37 7.11 6.96 -0.30
CA ALA A 37 8.06 6.55 -1.33
C ALA A 37 9.47 6.37 -0.73
N LYS A 38 9.94 7.31 0.11
CA LYS A 38 11.21 7.18 0.82
C LYS A 38 11.24 5.98 1.76
N ALA A 39 10.16 5.74 2.51
CA ALA A 39 10.08 4.60 3.40
C ALA A 39 10.19 3.28 2.62
N ALA A 40 9.46 3.16 1.51
CA ALA A 40 9.55 1.98 0.63
C ALA A 40 10.96 1.79 0.06
N TRP A 41 11.61 2.86 -0.40
CA TRP A 41 12.99 2.80 -0.89
C TRP A 41 13.97 2.40 0.22
N SER A 42 13.87 2.99 1.41
CA SER A 42 14.71 2.65 2.56
C SER A 42 14.59 1.18 2.96
N THR A 43 13.39 0.59 2.87
CA THR A 43 13.22 -0.86 3.09
C THR A 43 13.99 -1.68 2.05
N LYS A 44 14.04 -1.24 0.78
CA LYS A 44 14.85 -1.92 -0.26
C LYS A 44 16.35 -1.77 0.00
N VAL A 45 16.79 -0.59 0.42
CA VAL A 45 18.21 -0.37 0.80
C VAL A 45 18.60 -1.26 1.98
N ALA A 46 17.75 -1.36 3.00
CA ALA A 46 18.01 -2.23 4.14
C ALA A 46 18.13 -3.70 3.72
N ALA A 47 17.27 -4.17 2.81
CA ALA A 47 17.35 -5.52 2.27
C ALA A 47 18.65 -5.75 1.46
N TYR A 48 19.06 -4.78 0.65
CA TYR A 48 20.33 -4.83 -0.09
C TYR A 48 21.53 -4.92 0.86
N GLN A 49 21.57 -4.07 1.89
CA GLN A 49 22.66 -4.07 2.87
C GLN A 49 22.73 -5.39 3.66
N LEU A 50 21.58 -5.97 4.02
CA LEU A 50 21.55 -7.28 4.68
C LEU A 50 22.14 -8.37 3.77
N CYS A 51 21.74 -8.40 2.50
CA CYS A 51 22.29 -9.33 1.52
C CYS A 51 23.81 -9.18 1.37
N ALA A 52 24.29 -7.95 1.18
CA ALA A 52 25.73 -7.67 1.05
C ALA A 52 26.51 -8.06 2.31
N ALA A 53 25.92 -7.88 3.50
CA ALA A 53 26.55 -8.30 4.75
C ALA A 53 26.66 -9.82 4.87
N GLN A 54 25.64 -10.57 4.44
CA GLN A 54 25.67 -12.04 4.42
C GLN A 54 26.77 -12.56 3.49
N ASP A 55 26.86 -12.00 2.28
CA ASP A 55 27.90 -12.36 1.31
C ASP A 55 29.31 -12.09 1.87
N LYS A 56 29.51 -10.91 2.46
CA LYS A 56 30.78 -10.54 3.10
C LYS A 56 31.17 -11.51 4.21
N VAL A 57 30.22 -11.95 5.04
CA VAL A 57 30.50 -12.94 6.11
C VAL A 57 30.90 -14.29 5.50
N ALA A 58 30.21 -14.74 4.46
CA ALA A 58 30.53 -16.01 3.81
C ALA A 58 31.92 -15.98 3.15
N GLU A 59 32.29 -14.87 2.51
CA GLU A 59 33.63 -14.65 1.98
C GLU A 59 34.70 -14.65 3.07
N GLN A 60 34.49 -13.89 4.14
CA GLN A 60 35.43 -13.81 5.27
C GLN A 60 35.64 -15.18 5.94
N TYR A 61 34.57 -15.97 6.10
CA TYR A 61 34.67 -17.32 6.63
C TYR A 61 35.56 -18.21 5.76
N ARG A 62 35.32 -18.24 4.45
CA ARG A 62 36.15 -19.02 3.51
C ARG A 62 37.59 -18.52 3.47
N ALA A 63 37.81 -17.20 3.50
CA ALA A 63 39.14 -16.61 3.57
C ALA A 63 39.89 -17.04 4.84
N ARG A 64 39.22 -17.08 5.99
CA ARG A 64 39.80 -17.58 7.25
C ARG A 64 40.15 -19.06 7.21
N LEU A 65 39.31 -19.91 6.60
CA LEU A 65 39.64 -21.32 6.42
C LEU A 65 40.87 -21.51 5.54
N LYS A 66 40.93 -20.82 4.40
CA LYS A 66 42.11 -20.83 3.51
C LYS A 66 43.37 -20.36 4.23
N ALA A 67 43.29 -19.27 4.99
CA ALA A 67 44.42 -18.76 5.78
C ALA A 67 44.87 -19.72 6.88
N ALA A 68 43.95 -20.52 7.42
CA ALA A 68 44.26 -21.56 8.40
C ALA A 68 44.73 -22.89 7.78
N GLY A 69 44.93 -22.95 6.45
CA GLY A 69 45.32 -24.18 5.74
C GLY A 69 44.24 -25.26 5.75
N LYS A 70 42.99 -24.89 5.99
CA LYS A 70 41.83 -25.80 5.98
C LYS A 70 41.09 -25.70 4.64
N ASP A 71 40.51 -26.81 4.22
CA ASP A 71 39.63 -26.82 3.06
C ASP A 71 38.42 -25.90 3.28
N ALA A 72 38.20 -24.98 2.34
CA ALA A 72 37.06 -24.08 2.36
C ALA A 72 35.94 -24.67 1.48
N PRO A 73 34.68 -24.73 1.97
CA PRO A 73 33.57 -25.25 1.19
C PRO A 73 33.33 -24.39 -0.05
N GLU A 74 33.01 -25.04 -1.17
CA GLU A 74 32.71 -24.39 -2.43
C GLU A 74 31.53 -23.42 -2.29
N PRO A 75 31.59 -22.22 -2.88
CA PRO A 75 30.46 -21.30 -2.88
C PRO A 75 29.25 -21.90 -3.59
N VAL A 76 28.14 -22.02 -2.88
CA VAL A 76 26.84 -22.28 -3.52
C VAL A 76 26.43 -21.01 -4.26
N ALA A 77 25.98 -21.16 -5.50
CA ALA A 77 25.52 -20.03 -6.30
C ALA A 77 24.28 -19.39 -5.64
N THR A 78 24.45 -18.15 -5.17
CA THR A 78 23.36 -17.31 -4.67
C THR A 78 23.00 -16.27 -5.73
N PRO A 79 21.73 -15.83 -5.79
CA PRO A 79 21.37 -14.68 -6.61
C PRO A 79 22.10 -13.43 -6.11
N ALA A 80 22.49 -12.56 -7.04
CA ALA A 80 23.16 -11.31 -6.69
C ALA A 80 22.24 -10.37 -5.89
N CYS A 81 22.82 -9.63 -4.94
CA CYS A 81 22.10 -8.60 -4.19
C CYS A 81 21.56 -7.51 -5.13
N SER A 82 20.27 -7.23 -5.06
CA SER A 82 19.63 -6.21 -5.90
C SER A 82 19.77 -4.81 -5.29
N ASP A 83 20.59 -3.97 -5.92
CA ASP A 83 20.73 -2.56 -5.55
C ASP A 83 19.47 -1.77 -5.97
N PRO A 84 18.74 -1.12 -5.03
CA PRO A 84 17.60 -0.28 -5.37
C PRO A 84 17.96 0.99 -6.17
N GLY A 85 19.25 1.32 -6.26
CA GLY A 85 19.73 2.53 -6.92
C GLY A 85 19.35 3.82 -6.17
N PRO A 86 19.62 4.98 -6.78
CA PRO A 86 19.29 6.28 -6.18
C PRO A 86 17.78 6.43 -5.97
N PHE A 87 17.39 7.09 -4.87
CA PHE A 87 16.00 7.46 -4.68
C PHE A 87 15.56 8.47 -5.75
N ALA A 88 14.55 8.12 -6.53
CA ALA A 88 13.91 8.99 -7.50
C ALA A 88 12.41 9.07 -7.22
N TYR A 89 11.90 10.28 -7.02
CA TYR A 89 10.47 10.55 -6.83
C TYR A 89 10.03 11.62 -7.83
N VAL A 90 9.08 11.26 -8.67
CA VAL A 90 8.34 12.20 -9.53
C VAL A 90 6.94 12.30 -8.93
N PRO A 91 6.55 13.45 -8.37
CA PRO A 91 5.19 13.64 -7.85
C PRO A 91 4.17 13.31 -8.95
N ALA A 92 3.13 12.55 -8.60
CA ALA A 92 2.03 12.32 -9.53
C ALA A 92 1.41 13.68 -9.86
N GLN A 93 1.33 14.01 -11.15
CA GLN A 93 0.66 15.21 -11.62
C GLN A 93 -0.82 15.13 -11.19
N PRO A 94 -1.43 16.22 -10.69
CA PRO A 94 -2.85 16.21 -10.34
C PRO A 94 -3.63 15.64 -11.53
N PRO A 95 -4.59 14.73 -11.30
CA PRO A 95 -5.37 14.20 -12.40
C PRO A 95 -5.97 15.38 -13.16
N GLN A 96 -5.52 15.58 -14.40
CA GLN A 96 -6.28 16.38 -15.35
C GLN A 96 -7.66 15.76 -15.35
N ALA A 97 -8.70 16.57 -15.12
CA ALA A 97 -10.07 16.10 -15.13
C ALA A 97 -10.28 15.30 -16.41
N ARG A 98 -10.31 13.97 -16.28
CA ARG A 98 -10.65 13.09 -17.39
C ARG A 98 -12.15 13.24 -17.55
N GLU A 99 -12.56 14.18 -18.40
CA GLU A 99 -13.89 14.17 -19.00
C GLU A 99 -13.99 12.86 -19.78
N GLY A 100 -14.61 11.86 -19.17
CA GLY A 100 -14.61 10.52 -19.75
C GLY A 100 -15.09 9.45 -18.78
N SER A 101 -16.36 9.51 -18.40
CA SER A 101 -17.17 8.29 -18.25
C SER A 101 -18.62 8.68 -18.46
N GLY A 102 -19.08 8.43 -19.69
CA GLY A 102 -20.50 8.37 -19.99
C GLY A 102 -21.19 7.37 -19.07
N ALA A 103 -22.50 7.58 -18.93
CA ALA A 103 -23.41 6.75 -18.17
C ALA A 103 -23.09 5.25 -18.28
N HIS A 104 -22.58 4.69 -17.19
CA HIS A 104 -22.82 3.28 -16.90
C HIS A 104 -23.93 3.29 -15.86
N SER A 105 -25.15 3.07 -16.36
CA SER A 105 -26.33 2.77 -15.57
C SER A 105 -25.97 1.81 -14.43
N PRO A 106 -26.56 1.96 -13.22
CA PRO A 106 -26.40 0.93 -12.22
C PRO A 106 -26.94 -0.39 -12.80
N ALA A 107 -26.17 -1.46 -12.63
CA ALA A 107 -26.61 -2.82 -12.91
C ALA A 107 -27.93 -3.07 -12.17
N GLU A 108 -28.91 -3.65 -12.87
CA GLU A 108 -30.20 -4.03 -12.29
C GLU A 108 -29.99 -4.78 -10.97
N THR A 109 -30.73 -4.36 -9.95
CA THR A 109 -30.75 -5.01 -8.65
C THR A 109 -31.32 -6.41 -8.83
N ALA A 110 -30.51 -7.45 -8.67
CA ALA A 110 -30.96 -8.82 -8.65
C ALA A 110 -32.02 -9.00 -7.54
N SER A 111 -33.28 -9.12 -7.93
CA SER A 111 -34.35 -9.59 -7.05
C SER A 111 -34.20 -11.10 -6.88
N GLN A 112 -34.11 -11.55 -5.62
CA GLN A 112 -34.18 -12.93 -5.10
C GLN A 112 -32.82 -13.63 -4.84
N PRO A 113 -32.54 -14.08 -3.61
CA PRO A 113 -31.43 -15.00 -3.32
C PRO A 113 -31.83 -16.47 -3.63
N PRO A 114 -30.99 -17.28 -4.28
CA PRO A 114 -31.22 -18.73 -4.39
C PRO A 114 -30.74 -19.42 -3.12
N SER A 115 -31.55 -19.44 -2.07
CA SER A 115 -31.31 -20.29 -0.89
C SER A 115 -32.57 -21.04 -0.52
N SER A 116 -32.71 -22.25 -1.05
CA SER A 116 -33.61 -23.28 -0.49
C SER A 116 -32.79 -24.14 0.47
N PRO A 117 -33.22 -24.34 1.73
CA PRO A 117 -32.54 -25.29 2.62
C PRO A 117 -32.91 -26.72 2.20
N GLN A 118 -31.97 -27.46 1.62
CA GLN A 118 -32.10 -28.90 1.46
C GLN A 118 -31.40 -29.58 2.66
N PRO A 119 -32.11 -30.32 3.53
CA PRO A 119 -31.48 -31.10 4.58
C PRO A 119 -30.85 -32.38 4.00
N ASP A 120 -29.59 -32.61 4.37
CA ASP A 120 -28.84 -33.83 4.09
C ASP A 120 -29.44 -35.02 4.86
N ASN A 121 -29.75 -36.09 4.11
CA ASN A 121 -30.11 -37.45 4.55
C ASN A 121 -31.53 -37.70 5.07
N ALA A 122 -32.38 -38.26 4.20
CA ALA A 122 -33.42 -39.20 4.58
C ALA A 122 -33.44 -40.35 3.57
N GLY A 123 -33.26 -41.57 4.08
CA GLY A 123 -32.83 -42.73 3.32
C GLY A 123 -33.80 -43.25 2.26
N LYS A 124 -33.26 -44.14 1.42
CA LYS A 124 -34.08 -45.14 0.73
C LYS A 124 -33.41 -46.51 0.90
N PRO A 125 -34.16 -47.54 1.29
CA PRO A 125 -33.63 -48.78 1.81
C PRO A 125 -33.16 -49.76 0.72
N LEU A 126 -32.41 -50.74 1.21
CA LEU A 126 -31.85 -51.92 0.57
C LEU A 126 -32.89 -52.83 -0.11
N ALA A 127 -32.46 -53.42 -1.24
CA ALA A 127 -32.94 -54.65 -1.91
C ALA A 127 -34.34 -54.60 -2.58
N LYS A 128 -34.59 -55.32 -3.68
CA LYS A 128 -34.08 -56.63 -4.13
C LYS A 128 -34.13 -56.77 -5.65
#